data_AF-N1RVY0-F1
#
_entry.id   AF-N1RVY0-F1
#
_cell.length_a   1.000
_cell.length_b   1.000
_cell.length_c   1.000
_cell.angle_alpha   90.00
_cell.angle_beta   90.00
_cell.angle_gamma   90.00
#
_symmetry.space_group_name_H-M   'P 1'
#
loop_
_entity.id
_entity.type
_entity.pdbx_description
1 polymer ?
#
loop_
_entity_poly.entity_id
_entity_poly.type
_entity_poly.pdbx_seq_one_letter_code
_entity_poly.pdbx_strand_id
1 'polypeptide(L)'
;MFEGLGLGSRLAVAPWPSNRQWMPYLLGCIFALSTPIGIAAGIGAKPNNANDQKLTNGIFDAISAGILMYTGLVELLAHEFMFNPYMRKAPIRILLLAFACVAFGVAVMAILAKWA
;
A
#
# COMPACT_ATOMS: atom_id res chain seq x y z
N MET A 1 -2.08 7.90 -3.88
CA MET A 1 -1.91 7.98 -5.36
C MET A 1 -0.84 7.02 -5.88
N PHE A 2 0.33 6.88 -5.22
CA PHE A 2 1.42 6.03 -5.72
C PHE A 2 1.09 4.53 -5.86
N GLU A 3 0.28 3.94 -4.97
CA GLU A 3 -0.12 2.53 -5.07
C GLU A 3 -1.00 2.22 -6.29
N GLY A 4 -1.85 3.16 -6.71
CA GLY A 4 -2.66 3.02 -7.93
C GLY A 4 -1.81 3.01 -9.21
N LEU A 5 -0.67 3.70 -9.17
CA LEU A 5 0.31 3.73 -10.26
C LEU A 5 1.12 2.42 -10.30
N GLY A 6 1.45 1.87 -9.12
CA GLY A 6 2.05 0.54 -8.97
C GLY A 6 1.13 -0.59 -9.47
N LEU A 7 -0.11 -0.63 -9.01
CA LEU A 7 -1.13 -1.57 -9.49
C LEU A 7 -1.41 -1.40 -10.99
N GLY A 8 -1.48 -0.17 -11.48
CA GLY A 8 -1.63 0.13 -12.91
C GLY A 8 -0.49 -0.43 -13.76
N SER A 9 0.77 -0.28 -13.32
CA SER A 9 1.93 -0.86 -14.03
C SER A 9 1.91 -2.39 -14.02
N ARG A 10 1.48 -3.03 -12.93
CA ARG A 10 1.34 -4.49 -12.82
C ARG A 10 0.18 -5.02 -13.67
N LEU A 11 -0.94 -4.31 -13.71
CA LEU A 11 -2.07 -4.61 -14.59
C LEU A 11 -1.70 -4.48 -16.08
N ALA A 12 -0.84 -3.52 -16.42
CA ALA A 12 -0.38 -3.28 -17.79
C ALA A 12 0.63 -4.33 -18.29
N VAL A 13 1.46 -4.88 -17.41
CA VAL A 13 2.47 -5.91 -17.75
C VAL A 13 1.91 -7.33 -17.64
N ALA A 14 0.78 -7.54 -16.98
CA ALA A 14 0.15 -8.86 -16.85
C ALA A 14 -0.38 -9.38 -18.20
N PRO A 15 0.02 -10.58 -18.66
CA PRO A 15 -0.51 -11.17 -19.88
C PRO A 15 -1.94 -11.68 -19.65
N TRP A 16 -2.94 -10.93 -20.16
CA TRP A 16 -4.35 -11.33 -20.08
C TRP A 16 -4.75 -12.17 -21.30
N PRO A 17 -5.35 -13.36 -21.13
CA PRO A 17 -5.90 -14.13 -22.24
C PRO A 17 -7.03 -13.36 -22.92
N SER A 18 -7.16 -13.47 -24.25
CA SER A 18 -8.12 -12.70 -25.07
C SER A 18 -9.58 -12.80 -24.60
N ASN A 19 -9.95 -13.87 -23.90
CA ASN A 19 -11.29 -14.10 -23.34
C ASN A 19 -11.55 -13.40 -22.00
N ARG A 20 -10.57 -12.70 -21.40
CA ARG A 20 -10.68 -12.04 -20.08
C ARG A 20 -10.13 -10.60 -20.06
N GLN A 21 -10.19 -9.90 -21.20
CA GLN A 21 -9.78 -8.50 -21.30
C GLN A 21 -10.60 -7.53 -20.41
N TRP A 22 -11.74 -7.96 -19.90
CA TRP A 22 -12.58 -7.21 -18.95
C TRP A 22 -12.05 -7.25 -17.51
N MET A 23 -11.19 -8.22 -17.18
CA MET A 23 -10.64 -8.40 -15.84
C MET A 23 -9.88 -7.17 -15.29
N PRO A 24 -8.97 -6.51 -16.04
CA PRO A 24 -8.28 -5.32 -15.54
C PRO A 24 -9.23 -4.16 -15.22
N TYR A 25 -10.29 -3.96 -16.03
CA TYR A 25 -11.31 -2.94 -15.76
C TYR A 25 -12.13 -3.27 -14.51
N LEU A 26 -12.50 -4.54 -14.33
CA LEU A 26 -13.22 -5.00 -13.14
C LEU A 26 -12.36 -4.85 -11.87
N LEU A 27 -11.09 -5.27 -11.90
CA LEU A 27 -10.13 -5.13 -10.81
C LEU A 27 -9.90 -3.64 -10.45
N GLY A 28 -9.79 -2.77 -11.46
CA GLY A 28 -9.69 -1.33 -11.27
C GLY A 28 -10.93 -0.73 -10.62
N CYS A 29 -12.13 -1.14 -11.05
CA CYS A 29 -13.39 -0.72 -10.43
C CYS A 29 -13.50 -1.19 -8.98
N ILE A 30 -13.14 -2.43 -8.68
CA ILE A 30 -13.15 -2.97 -7.31
C ILE A 30 -12.17 -2.19 -6.42
N PHE A 31 -10.97 -1.88 -6.92
CA PHE A 31 -9.99 -1.07 -6.18
C PHE A 31 -10.53 0.34 -5.91
N ALA A 32 -11.13 0.99 -6.92
CA ALA A 32 -11.72 2.32 -6.80
C ALA A 32 -12.93 2.35 -5.85
N LEU A 33 -13.72 1.28 -5.78
CA LEU A 33 -14.88 1.17 -4.89
C LEU A 33 -14.49 0.78 -3.46
N SER A 34 -13.37 0.09 -3.25
CA SER A 34 -12.90 -0.31 -1.93
C SER A 34 -12.66 0.91 -1.01
N THR A 35 -12.10 2.00 -1.55
CA THR A 35 -11.83 3.24 -0.80
C THR A 35 -13.10 3.90 -0.25
N PRO A 36 -14.14 4.23 -1.05
CA PRO A 36 -15.37 4.82 -0.52
C PRO A 36 -16.14 3.87 0.40
N ILE A 37 -16.10 2.55 0.15
CA ILE A 37 -16.71 1.56 1.05
C ILE A 37 -16.01 1.55 2.42
N GLY A 38 -14.68 1.58 2.44
CA GLY A 38 -13.89 1.66 3.66
C GLY A 38 -14.15 2.94 4.45
N ILE A 39 -14.24 4.09 3.76
CA ILE A 39 -14.60 5.37 4.39
C ILE A 39 -16.02 5.32 4.98
N ALA A 40 -16.99 4.77 4.24
CA ALA A 40 -18.37 4.62 4.72
C ALA A 40 -18.45 3.72 5.97
N ALA A 41 -17.74 2.60 5.98
CA ALA A 41 -17.64 1.72 7.16
C ALA A 41 -16.99 2.43 8.35
N GLY A 42 -15.92 3.20 8.12
CA GLY A 42 -15.25 3.97 9.18
C GLY A 42 -16.11 5.08 9.79
N ILE A 43 -16.99 5.71 8.99
CA ILE A 43 -17.95 6.69 9.51
C ILE A 43 -19.07 6.00 10.30
N GLY A 44 -19.55 4.85 9.83
CA GLY A 44 -20.61 4.07 10.50
C GLY A 44 -20.20 3.47 11.84
N ALA A 45 -18.91 3.24 12.06
CA ALA A 45 -18.37 2.68 13.29
C ALA A 45 -18.22 3.69 14.44
N LYS A 46 -18.65 4.96 14.31
CA LYS A 46 -18.52 5.99 15.36
C LYS A 46 -19.49 5.73 16.53
N PRO A 47 -19.00 5.37 17.73
CA PRO A 47 -19.87 5.24 18.90
C PRO A 47 -20.26 6.62 19.47
N ASN A 48 -21.41 6.70 20.12
CA ASN A 48 -21.97 7.94 20.69
C ASN A 48 -21.20 8.50 21.91
N ASN A 49 -20.28 7.72 22.50
CA ASN A 49 -19.54 8.10 23.70
C ASN A 49 -18.09 8.49 23.35
N ALA A 50 -17.64 9.64 23.85
CA ALA A 50 -16.31 10.19 23.57
C ALA A 50 -15.14 9.31 24.06
N ASN A 51 -15.33 8.53 25.14
CA ASN A 51 -14.30 7.60 25.63
C ASN A 51 -14.19 6.33 24.78
N ASP A 52 -15.33 5.75 24.41
CA ASP A 52 -15.37 4.55 23.56
C ASP A 52 -14.85 4.85 22.15
N GLN A 53 -15.08 6.07 21.66
CA GLN A 53 -14.61 6.54 20.36
C GLN A 53 -13.08 6.63 20.27
N LYS A 54 -12.40 7.07 21.35
CA LYS A 54 -10.93 7.10 21.38
C LYS A 54 -10.35 5.69 21.39
N LEU A 55 -10.96 4.77 22.13
CA LEU A 55 -10.52 3.38 22.20
C LEU A 55 -10.72 2.66 20.87
N THR A 56 -11.90 2.78 20.25
CA THR A 56 -12.17 2.18 18.94
C THR A 56 -11.26 2.77 17.87
N ASN A 57 -11.13 4.10 17.78
CA ASN A 57 -10.22 4.73 16.82
C ASN A 57 -8.77 4.25 17.04
N GLY A 58 -8.30 4.14 18.28
CA GLY A 58 -6.96 3.62 18.58
C GLY A 58 -6.76 2.16 18.14
N ILE A 59 -7.76 1.30 18.33
CA ILE A 59 -7.71 -0.10 17.85
C ILE A 59 -7.70 -0.16 16.32
N PHE A 60 -8.58 0.60 15.66
CA PHE A 60 -8.62 0.67 14.20
C PHE A 60 -7.33 1.21 13.61
N ASP A 61 -6.73 2.23 14.23
CA ASP A 61 -5.46 2.82 13.80
C ASP A 61 -4.30 1.84 14.00
N ALA A 62 -4.23 1.13 15.14
CA ALA A 62 -3.22 0.10 15.39
C ALA A 62 -3.31 -1.06 14.38
N ILE A 63 -4.52 -1.53 14.07
CA ILE A 63 -4.74 -2.57 13.06
C ILE A 63 -4.31 -2.08 11.67
N SER A 64 -4.73 -0.87 11.30
CA SER A 64 -4.38 -0.24 10.02
C SER A 64 -2.85 -0.08 9.87
N ALA A 65 -2.18 0.43 10.90
CA ALA A 65 -0.73 0.58 10.96
C ALA A 65 0.00 -0.77 10.84
N GLY A 66 -0.52 -1.83 11.48
CA GLY A 66 0.02 -3.18 11.36
C GLY A 66 -0.08 -3.74 9.93
N ILE A 67 -1.24 -3.58 9.28
CA ILE A 67 -1.43 -4.01 7.89
C ILE A 67 -0.53 -3.20 6.96
N LEU A 68 -0.40 -1.89 7.18
CA LEU A 68 0.47 -1.02 6.38
C LEU A 68 1.96 -1.41 6.52
N MET A 69 2.41 -1.75 7.73
CA MET A 69 3.76 -2.27 7.94
C MET A 69 3.97 -3.62 7.24
N TYR A 70 3.02 -4.55 7.34
CA TYR A 70 3.12 -5.85 6.69
C TYR A 70 3.17 -5.71 5.17
N THR A 71 2.23 -4.96 4.58
CA THR A 71 2.19 -4.72 3.13
C THR A 71 3.44 -4.01 2.63
N GLY A 72 3.93 -3.00 3.36
CA GLY A 72 5.15 -2.26 3.02
C GLY A 72 6.44 -3.09 3.10
N LEU A 73 6.65 -3.81 4.20
CA LEU A 73 7.89 -4.56 4.44
C LEU A 73 7.89 -5.94 3.78
N VAL A 74 6.79 -6.68 3.90
CA VAL A 74 6.72 -8.10 3.52
C VAL A 74 6.24 -8.26 2.09
N GLU A 75 5.23 -7.51 1.65
CA GLU A 75 4.75 -7.63 0.27
C GLU A 75 5.54 -6.77 -0.71
N LEU A 76 5.75 -5.48 -0.42
CA LEU A 76 6.38 -4.57 -1.37
C LEU A 76 7.90 -4.69 -1.36
N LEU A 77 8.54 -4.48 -0.19
CA LEU A 77 10.00 -4.51 -0.09
C LEU A 77 10.56 -5.91 -0.37
N ALA A 78 9.96 -6.97 0.20
CA ALA A 78 10.45 -8.32 -0.08
C ALA A 78 10.22 -8.74 -1.54
N HIS A 79 9.13 -8.34 -2.20
CA HIS A 79 8.93 -8.68 -3.61
C HIS A 79 9.91 -7.93 -4.53
N GLU A 80 10.17 -6.65 -4.27
CA GLU A 80 11.14 -5.85 -5.05
C GLU A 80 12.59 -6.36 -4.87
N PHE A 81 12.99 -6.70 -3.64
CA PHE A 81 14.35 -7.13 -3.34
C PHE A 81 14.60 -8.64 -3.55
N MET A 82 13.62 -9.49 -3.23
CA MET A 82 13.79 -10.94 -3.21
C MET A 82 13.33 -11.63 -4.50
N PHE A 83 12.32 -11.09 -5.20
CA PHE A 83 11.71 -11.73 -6.38
C PHE A 83 12.13 -11.14 -7.73
N ASN A 84 12.93 -10.06 -7.76
CA ASN A 84 13.39 -9.49 -9.03
C ASN A 84 14.74 -10.11 -9.50
N PRO A 85 14.76 -10.99 -10.53
CA PRO A 85 15.99 -11.62 -11.03
C PRO A 85 17.00 -10.61 -11.60
N TYR A 86 16.58 -9.37 -11.90
CA TYR A 86 17.46 -8.27 -12.28
C TYR A 86 18.25 -7.70 -11.09
N MET A 87 17.66 -7.63 -9.88
CA MET A 87 18.34 -7.13 -8.67
C MET A 87 19.32 -8.15 -8.09
N ARG A 88 19.04 -9.45 -8.22
CA ARG A 88 19.95 -10.53 -7.80
C ARG A 88 21.25 -10.60 -8.64
N LYS A 89 21.24 -10.05 -9.86
CA LYS A 89 22.43 -9.88 -10.72
C LYS A 89 22.97 -8.44 -10.75
N ALA A 90 22.26 -7.47 -10.16
CA ALA A 90 22.66 -6.08 -10.15
C ALA A 90 23.78 -5.82 -9.12
N PRO A 91 24.68 -4.86 -9.37
CA PRO A 91 25.69 -4.48 -8.40
C PRO A 91 25.04 -4.01 -7.10
N ILE A 92 25.64 -4.40 -5.96
CA ILE A 92 25.22 -4.03 -4.59
C ILE A 92 24.97 -2.52 -4.44
N ARG A 93 25.65 -1.68 -5.24
CA ARG A 93 25.45 -0.22 -5.28
C ARG A 93 24.01 0.19 -5.64
N ILE A 94 23.37 -0.49 -6.60
CA ILE A 94 21.99 -0.19 -7.01
C ILE A 94 21.02 -0.64 -5.91
N LEU A 95 21.28 -1.77 -5.27
CA LEU A 95 20.50 -2.28 -4.15
C LEU A 95 20.54 -1.32 -2.95
N LEU A 96 21.73 -0.82 -2.61
CA LEU A 96 21.92 0.18 -1.57
C LEU A 96 21.28 1.53 -1.94
N LEU A 97 21.32 1.93 -3.20
CA LEU A 97 20.71 3.18 -3.67
C LEU A 97 19.17 3.11 -3.64
N ALA A 98 18.59 1.96 -4.01
CA ALA A 98 17.16 1.71 -3.86
C ALA A 98 16.74 1.73 -2.38
N PHE A 99 17.49 1.06 -1.51
CA PHE A 99 17.24 1.08 -0.06
C PHE A 99 17.38 2.49 0.52
N ALA A 100 18.39 3.25 0.09
CA ALA A 100 18.57 4.65 0.50
C ALA A 100 17.41 5.53 0.03
N CYS A 101 16.88 5.31 -1.17
CA CYS A 101 15.70 6.02 -1.69
C CYS A 101 14.44 5.71 -0.86
N VAL A 102 14.23 4.45 -0.49
CA VAL A 102 13.13 4.03 0.40
C VAL A 102 13.30 4.65 1.79
N ALA A 103 14.50 4.58 2.38
CA ALA A 103 14.80 5.17 3.68
C ALA A 103 14.60 6.69 3.67
N PHE A 104 14.98 7.36 2.58
CA PHE A 104 14.73 8.78 2.39
C PHE A 104 13.23 9.09 2.30
N GLY A 105 12.46 8.29 1.56
CA GLY A 105 11.00 8.40 1.51
C GLY A 105 10.33 8.24 2.88
N VAL A 106 10.77 7.25 3.66
CA VAL A 106 10.31 7.05 5.05
C VAL A 106 10.70 8.24 5.94
N ALA A 107 11.92 8.76 5.80
CA ALA A 107 12.37 9.93 6.57
C ALA A 107 11.52 11.17 6.26
N VAL A 108 11.21 11.43 4.98
CA VAL A 108 10.32 12.53 4.57
C VAL A 108 8.92 12.33 5.14
N MET A 109 8.36 11.12 5.06
CA MET A 109 7.04 10.82 5.63
C MET A 109 7.01 10.95 7.16
N ALA A 110 8.08 10.56 7.85
CA ALA A 110 8.20 10.73 9.30
C ALA A 110 8.28 12.20 9.71
N ILE A 111 8.96 13.04 8.91
CA ILE A 111 8.97 14.49 9.12
C ILE A 111 7.56 15.04 8.92
N LEU A 112 6.87 14.70 7.83
CA LEU A 112 5.50 15.15 7.59
C LEU A 112 4.55 14.74 8.72
N ALA A 113 4.67 13.51 9.23
CA ALA A 113 3.86 13.02 10.34
C ALA A 113 4.09 13.79 11.66
N LYS A 114 5.23 14.46 11.84
CA LYS A 114 5.47 15.35 12.99
C LYS A 114 4.73 16.68 12.87
N TRP A 115 4.34 17.07 11.67
CA TRP A 115 3.66 18.34 11.37
C TRP A 115 2.18 18.17 10.99
N ALA A 116 1.70 16.93 10.93
CA ALA A 116 0.30 16.56 10.72
C ALA A 116 -0.38 16.26 12.06
#